data_AF-A0A843HL93-F1
#
_entry.id   AF-A0A843HL93-F1
#
_cell.length_a   1.000
_cell.length_b   1.000
_cell.length_c   1.000
_cell.angle_alpha   90.00
_cell.angle_beta   90.00
_cell.angle_gamma   90.00
#
_symmetry.space_group_name_H-M   'P 1'
#
loop_
_entity.id
_entity.type
_entity.pdbx_description
1 polymer ?
#
loop_
_entity_poly.entity_id
_entity_poly.type
_entity_poly.pdbx_seq_one_letter_code
_entity_poly.pdbx_strand_id
1 'polypeptide(L)'
;MSSKHKRTKACEISKKTKLIVYERDGGCCIFCGKIGLPEAHVIPRSHGGLGCPENIITVCRSCHDKLDNSTERKKMLFYAIQYLKWFYPDWKKENFIFDKYRKDKAKKPVGFGKTAKIVIVDEFVTEKTLKDKGEPPDGFRFL
;
A
#
# COMPACT_ATOMS: atom_id res chain seq x y z
N MET A 1 31.86 7.03 5.73
CA MET A 1 30.43 7.29 5.46
C MET A 1 29.69 7.41 6.79
N SER A 2 29.03 8.53 7.08
CA SER A 2 28.26 8.70 8.31
C SER A 2 27.08 7.71 8.34
N SER A 3 26.87 7.02 9.47
CA SER A 3 25.78 6.07 9.63
C SER A 3 24.44 6.82 9.60
N LYS A 4 23.57 6.50 8.63
CA LYS A 4 22.23 7.12 8.50
C LYS A 4 21.47 7.00 9.83
N HIS A 5 20.83 8.09 10.27
CA HIS A 5 19.96 8.07 11.46
C HIS A 5 18.89 6.97 11.37
N LYS A 6 18.59 6.34 12.51
CA LYS A 6 17.62 5.23 12.61
C LYS A 6 16.28 5.54 11.93
N ARG A 7 15.73 6.74 12.17
CA ARG A 7 14.48 7.21 11.54
C ARG A 7 14.60 7.27 10.02
N THR A 8 15.69 7.83 9.50
CA THR A 8 15.94 7.92 8.07
C THR A 8 15.97 6.55 7.42
N LYS A 9 16.67 5.58 8.02
CA LYS A 9 16.73 4.21 7.53
C LYS A 9 15.35 3.52 7.58
N ALA A 10 14.55 3.78 8.60
CA ALA A 10 13.22 3.18 8.75
C ALA A 10 12.17 3.75 7.77
N CYS A 11 12.26 5.03 7.44
CA CYS A 11 11.34 5.68 6.50
C CYS A 11 11.76 5.53 5.02
N GLU A 12 13.00 5.09 4.77
CA GLU A 12 13.54 4.87 3.43
C GLU A 12 12.86 3.67 2.76
N ILE A 13 12.37 3.86 1.53
CA ILE A 13 11.81 2.77 0.73
C ILE A 13 12.98 1.95 0.18
N SER A 14 13.23 0.79 0.79
CA SER A 14 14.30 -0.10 0.35
C SER A 14 14.02 -0.67 -1.05
N LYS A 15 15.07 -1.10 -1.79
CA LYS A 15 14.89 -1.80 -3.08
C LYS A 15 13.99 -3.03 -2.95
N LYS A 16 14.11 -3.77 -1.84
CA LYS A 16 13.24 -4.90 -1.52
C LYS A 16 11.78 -4.48 -1.37
N THR A 17 11.52 -3.38 -0.65
CA THR A 17 10.16 -2.82 -0.53
C THR A 17 9.60 -2.45 -1.90
N LYS A 18 10.40 -1.77 -2.74
CA LYS A 18 9.97 -1.39 -4.09
C LYS A 18 9.54 -2.61 -4.92
N LEU A 19 10.33 -3.68 -4.91
CA LEU A 19 10.01 -4.89 -5.66
C LEU A 19 8.67 -5.52 -5.19
N ILE A 20 8.50 -5.68 -3.87
CA ILE A 20 7.27 -6.26 -3.30
C ILE A 20 6.04 -5.43 -3.67
N VAL A 21 6.16 -4.10 -3.59
CA VAL A 21 5.03 -3.19 -3.88
C VAL A 21 4.72 -3.15 -5.37
N TYR A 22 5.76 -3.14 -6.22
CA TYR A 22 5.59 -3.19 -7.66
C TYR A 22 4.87 -4.47 -8.09
N GLU A 23 5.26 -5.62 -7.54
CA GLU A 23 4.60 -6.90 -7.80
C GLU A 23 3.15 -6.92 -7.30
N ARG A 24 2.90 -6.45 -6.06
CA ARG A 24 1.55 -6.35 -5.49
C ARG A 24 0.60 -5.50 -6.34
N ASP A 25 1.10 -4.38 -6.85
CA ASP A 25 0.30 -3.40 -7.59
C ASP A 25 0.33 -3.64 -9.12
N GLY A 26 0.95 -4.73 -9.58
CA GLY A 26 1.07 -5.06 -11.01
C GLY A 26 1.89 -4.04 -11.81
N GLY A 27 2.74 -3.25 -11.16
CA GLY A 27 3.47 -2.14 -11.77
C GLY A 27 2.62 -0.94 -12.18
N CYS A 28 1.34 -0.93 -11.78
CA CYS A 28 0.36 0.06 -12.19
C CYS A 28 -0.02 1.00 -11.03
N CYS A 29 -0.40 2.22 -11.40
CA CYS A 29 -0.92 3.21 -10.48
C CYS A 29 -2.26 2.74 -9.91
N ILE A 30 -2.35 2.64 -8.59
CA ILE A 30 -3.58 2.15 -7.93
C ILE A 30 -4.81 3.05 -8.18
N PHE A 31 -4.60 4.29 -8.59
CA PHE A 31 -5.66 5.29 -8.81
C PHE A 31 -6.17 5.35 -10.25
N CYS A 32 -5.32 5.02 -11.25
CA CYS A 32 -5.66 5.25 -12.66
C CYS A 32 -5.20 4.15 -13.62
N GLY A 33 -4.61 3.06 -13.13
CA GLY A 33 -4.19 1.90 -13.94
C GLY A 33 -2.93 2.12 -14.80
N LYS A 34 -2.54 3.37 -15.08
CA LYS A 34 -1.32 3.64 -15.86
C LYS A 34 -0.05 3.17 -15.14
N ILE A 35 1.01 2.89 -15.89
CA ILE A 35 2.33 2.53 -15.34
C ILE A 35 2.75 3.52 -14.25
N GLY A 36 3.17 2.98 -13.11
CA GLY A 36 3.58 3.75 -11.94
C GLY A 36 4.85 3.23 -11.29
N LEU A 37 5.30 3.93 -10.25
CA LEU A 37 6.44 3.53 -9.43
C LEU A 37 6.05 3.41 -7.96
N PRO A 38 6.65 2.46 -7.21
CA PRO A 38 6.39 2.21 -5.79
C PRO A 38 7.13 3.26 -4.94
N GLU A 39 6.63 4.48 -4.93
CA GLU A 39 7.32 5.63 -4.33
C GLU A 39 6.49 6.45 -3.36
N ALA A 40 5.16 6.32 -3.37
CA ALA A 40 4.31 7.15 -2.54
C ALA A 40 4.02 6.49 -1.19
N HIS A 41 4.32 7.22 -0.12
CA HIS A 41 3.90 6.83 1.23
C HIS A 41 2.45 7.27 1.51
N VAL A 42 1.61 6.36 2.00
CA VAL A 42 0.27 6.70 2.50
C VAL A 42 0.36 7.52 3.80
N ILE A 43 1.25 7.13 4.71
CA ILE A 43 1.67 7.93 5.85
C ILE A 43 2.98 8.62 5.48
N PRO A 44 3.02 9.96 5.34
CA PRO A 44 4.21 10.65 4.85
C PRO A 44 5.45 10.42 5.71
N ARG A 45 6.62 10.42 5.06
CA ARG A 45 7.93 10.39 5.75
C ARG A 45 8.10 11.52 6.76
N SER A 46 7.53 12.71 6.50
CA SER A 46 7.55 13.84 7.44
C SER A 46 6.88 13.49 8.77
N HIS A 47 5.86 12.64 8.75
CA HIS A 47 5.14 12.13 9.92
C HIS A 47 5.71 10.80 10.45
N GLY A 48 6.90 10.40 9.97
CA GLY A 48 7.57 9.18 10.40
C GLY A 48 7.05 7.90 9.73
N GLY A 49 6.29 8.00 8.64
CA GLY A 49 5.81 6.81 7.94
C GLY A 49 6.94 5.89 7.47
N LEU A 50 6.79 4.59 7.75
CA LEU A 50 7.78 3.56 7.43
C LEU A 50 7.85 3.29 5.93
N GLY A 51 9.04 2.93 5.44
CA GLY A 51 9.29 2.49 4.06
C GLY A 51 8.99 1.00 3.86
N CYS A 52 7.82 0.53 4.30
CA CYS A 52 7.38 -0.87 4.25
C CYS A 52 6.22 -1.07 3.25
N PRO A 53 6.00 -2.29 2.72
CA PRO A 53 4.96 -2.53 1.71
C PRO A 53 3.56 -2.06 2.13
N GLU A 54 3.23 -2.18 3.41
CA GLU A 54 1.94 -1.77 3.98
C GLU A 54 1.73 -0.25 4.00
N ASN A 55 2.74 0.55 3.73
CA ASN A 55 2.64 2.00 3.72
C ASN A 55 3.02 2.62 2.36
N ILE A 56 3.50 1.82 1.42
CA ILE A 56 3.92 2.27 0.09
C ILE A 56 2.93 1.77 -0.96
N ILE A 57 2.59 2.64 -1.90
CA ILE A 57 1.74 2.34 -3.05
C ILE A 57 2.44 2.72 -4.35
N THR A 58 2.10 2.01 -5.42
CA THR A 58 2.51 2.33 -6.78
C THR A 58 1.62 3.42 -7.35
N VAL A 59 2.22 4.51 -7.81
CA VAL A 59 1.50 5.66 -8.38
C VAL A 59 2.23 6.17 -9.63
N CYS A 60 1.48 6.69 -10.59
CA CYS A 60 2.07 7.47 -11.68
C CYS A 60 2.34 8.91 -11.22
N ARG A 61 3.18 9.64 -11.95
CA ARG A 61 3.61 10.99 -11.55
C ARG A 61 2.44 11.95 -11.33
N SER A 62 1.47 11.98 -12.25
CA SER A 62 0.31 12.87 -12.15
C SER A 62 -0.56 12.59 -10.93
N CYS A 63 -0.79 11.32 -10.59
CA CYS A 63 -1.55 10.95 -9.40
C CYS A 63 -0.74 11.21 -8.12
N HIS A 64 0.58 11.05 -8.16
CA HIS A 64 1.45 11.40 -7.04
C HIS A 64 1.39 12.90 -6.73
N ASP A 65 1.52 13.74 -7.76
CA ASP A 65 1.43 15.20 -7.61
C ASP A 65 0.04 15.63 -7.09
N LYS A 66 -1.02 14.98 -7.57
CA LYS A 66 -2.39 15.20 -7.09
C LYS A 66 -2.57 14.78 -5.64
N LEU A 67 -2.00 13.64 -5.24
CA LEU A 67 -2.03 13.16 -3.87
C LEU A 67 -1.40 14.20 -2.92
N ASP A 68 -0.28 14.81 -3.32
CA ASP A 68 0.46 15.74 -2.46
C ASP A 68 -0.08 17.17 -2.46
N ASN A 69 -0.58 17.67 -3.59
CA ASN A 69 -0.84 19.10 -3.76
C ASN A 69 -2.31 19.46 -4.06
N SER A 70 -3.25 18.52 -3.95
CA SER A 70 -4.67 18.81 -4.24
C SER A 70 -5.61 18.64 -3.05
N THR A 71 -6.79 19.25 -3.16
CA THR A 71 -7.91 19.09 -2.21
C THR A 71 -8.47 17.66 -2.19
N GLU A 72 -8.18 16.85 -3.22
CA GLU A 72 -8.61 15.45 -3.30
C GLU A 72 -7.78 14.51 -2.44
N ARG A 73 -6.67 14.98 -1.86
CA ARG A 73 -5.77 14.19 -1.01
C ARG A 73 -6.51 13.32 0.00
N LYS A 74 -7.51 13.87 0.70
CA LYS A 74 -8.28 13.13 1.72
C LYS A 74 -9.01 11.92 1.13
N LYS A 75 -9.64 12.10 -0.03
CA LYS A 75 -10.36 11.03 -0.75
C LYS A 75 -9.38 9.98 -1.28
N MET A 76 -8.27 10.42 -1.86
CA MET A 76 -7.23 9.52 -2.38
C MET A 76 -6.57 8.70 -1.27
N LEU A 77 -6.25 9.31 -0.13
CA LEU A 77 -5.72 8.59 1.04
C LEU A 77 -6.72 7.59 1.60
N PHE A 78 -8.01 7.94 1.65
CA PHE A 78 -9.05 7.00 2.06
C PHE A 78 -9.06 5.76 1.15
N TYR A 79 -9.06 5.97 -0.17
CA TYR A 79 -8.99 4.88 -1.15
C TYR A 79 -7.72 4.03 -0.99
N ALA A 80 -6.55 4.67 -0.87
CA ALA A 80 -5.28 3.96 -0.68
C ALA A 80 -5.25 3.12 0.60
N ILE A 81 -5.87 3.58 1.68
CA ILE A 81 -5.98 2.81 2.93
C ILE A 81 -6.91 1.60 2.74
N GLN A 82 -8.04 1.75 2.03
CA GLN A 82 -8.91 0.61 1.75
C GLN A 82 -8.22 -0.42 0.86
N TYR A 83 -7.48 0.04 -0.16
CA TYR A 83 -6.64 -0.81 -1.01
C TYR A 83 -5.66 -1.65 -0.17
N LEU A 84 -4.90 -1.00 0.71
CA LEU A 84 -3.92 -1.69 1.54
C LEU A 84 -4.60 -2.67 2.52
N LYS A 85 -5.77 -2.33 3.05
CA LYS A 85 -6.56 -3.23 3.92
C LYS A 85 -7.02 -4.50 3.21
N TRP A 86 -7.19 -4.46 1.89
CA TRP A 86 -7.49 -5.66 1.10
C TRP A 86 -6.37 -6.70 1.20
N PHE A 87 -5.11 -6.26 1.15
CA PHE A 87 -3.94 -7.14 1.30
C PHE A 87 -3.52 -7.36 2.75
N TYR A 88 -3.82 -6.40 3.63
CA TYR A 88 -3.43 -6.39 5.04
C TYR A 88 -4.65 -6.10 5.91
N PRO A 89 -5.53 -7.08 6.18
CA PRO A 89 -6.79 -6.84 6.90
C PRO A 89 -6.63 -6.19 8.28
N ASP A 90 -5.52 -6.50 8.98
CA ASP A 90 -5.18 -5.93 10.29
C ASP A 90 -4.43 -4.58 10.21
N TRP A 91 -4.50 -3.89 9.06
CA TRP A 91 -3.81 -2.61 8.87
C TRP A 91 -4.31 -1.55 9.85
N LYS A 92 -3.36 -1.04 10.65
CA LYS A 92 -3.58 0.05 11.62
C LYS A 92 -2.47 1.08 11.46
N LYS A 93 -2.85 2.35 11.33
CA LYS A 93 -1.93 3.46 11.01
C LYS A 93 -0.74 3.53 11.97
N GLU A 94 -0.98 3.26 13.25
CA GLU A 94 -0.01 3.35 14.34
C GLU A 94 1.11 2.32 14.21
N ASN A 95 0.89 1.22 13.48
CA ASN A 95 1.92 0.19 13.25
C ASN A 95 2.98 0.65 12.25
N PHE A 96 2.67 1.66 11.42
CA PHE A 96 3.50 2.08 10.30
C PHE A 96 4.08 3.48 10.48
N ILE A 97 4.11 3.96 11.72
CA ILE A 97 4.80 5.19 12.14
C ILE A 97 6.05 4.79 12.92
N PHE A 98 7.18 5.40 12.58
CA PHE A 98 8.44 5.24 13.29
C PHE A 98 8.32 5.79 14.71
N ASP A 99 8.57 4.92 15.67
CA ASP A 99 8.70 5.26 17.08
C ASP A 99 10.06 4.77 17.58
N LYS A 100 10.85 5.70 18.15
CA LYS A 100 12.19 5.44 18.68
C LYS A 100 12.15 4.58 19.95
N TYR A 101 11.08 4.66 20.73
CA TYR A 101 10.96 4.09 22.07
C TYR A 101 10.12 2.82 22.11
N ARG A 102 9.43 2.48 21.02
CA ARG A 102 8.65 1.25 20.89
C ARG A 102 9.53 0.02 21.14
N LYS A 103 9.27 -0.69 22.24
CA LYS A 103 10.02 -1.88 22.69
C LYS A 103 9.53 -3.14 21.98
N ASP A 104 8.26 -3.14 21.59
CA ASP A 104 7.63 -4.06 20.68
C ASP A 104 8.25 -3.87 19.29
N LYS A 105 9.20 -4.76 18.94
CA LYS A 105 9.74 -4.86 17.58
C LYS A 105 8.56 -4.81 16.62
N ALA A 106 8.56 -3.82 15.71
CA ALA A 106 7.52 -3.60 14.71
C ALA A 106 6.90 -4.95 14.31
N LYS A 107 5.59 -5.12 14.58
CA LYS A 107 4.89 -6.36 14.22
C LYS A 107 5.34 -6.70 12.81
N LYS A 108 5.92 -7.91 12.65
CA LYS A 108 6.46 -8.35 11.37
C LYS A 108 5.40 -8.04 10.31
N PRO A 109 5.80 -7.55 9.11
CA PRO A 109 4.86 -7.38 8.01
C PRO A 109 4.06 -8.67 7.94
N VAL A 110 2.74 -8.56 8.12
CA VAL A 110 1.88 -9.74 8.16
C VAL A 110 2.01 -10.32 6.77
N GLY A 111 2.76 -11.42 6.68
CA GLY A 111 3.10 -12.02 5.39
C GLY A 111 1.82 -12.23 4.61
N PHE A 112 1.88 -11.98 3.30
CA PHE A 112 0.82 -12.31 2.35
C PHE A 112 0.22 -13.66 2.77
N GLY A 113 -1.03 -13.67 3.24
CA GLY A 113 -1.67 -14.86 3.77
C GLY A 113 -1.49 -15.98 2.77
N LYS A 114 -0.84 -17.08 3.16
CA LYS A 114 -0.60 -18.22 2.30
C LYS A 114 -1.94 -18.87 1.94
N THR A 115 -2.57 -18.44 0.84
CA THR A 115 -3.31 -19.22 -0.16
C THR A 115 -4.21 -18.29 -0.98
N ALA A 116 -3.76 -17.91 -2.17
CA ALA A 116 -4.65 -17.49 -3.25
C ALA A 116 -4.36 -18.43 -4.43
N LYS A 117 -5.15 -19.51 -4.55
CA LYS A 117 -5.22 -20.28 -5.80
C LYS A 117 -6.11 -19.48 -6.74
N ILE A 118 -5.54 -19.03 -7.86
CA ILE A 118 -6.26 -18.41 -8.97
C ILE A 118 -7.13 -19.49 -9.61
N VAL A 119 -8.45 -19.32 -9.58
CA VAL A 119 -9.41 -20.16 -10.32
C VAL A 119 -10.33 -19.22 -11.09
N ILE A 120 -10.23 -19.26 -12.42
CA ILE A 120 -11.12 -18.55 -13.34
C ILE A 120 -12.37 -19.41 -13.52
N VAL A 121 -13.56 -18.88 -13.22
CA VAL A 121 -14.82 -19.33 -13.85
C VAL A 121 -15.88 -18.21 -13.82
N ASP A 122 -16.59 -18.15 -14.94
CA ASP A 122 -17.63 -17.21 -15.36
C ASP A 122 -18.88 -17.11 -14.46
N GLU A 123 -19.52 -15.94 -14.61
CA GLU A 123 -20.96 -15.65 -14.56
C GLU A 123 -21.79 -15.67 -13.24
N PHE A 124 -22.60 -14.61 -13.11
CA PHE A 124 -23.67 -14.29 -12.13
C PHE A 124 -23.28 -13.89 -10.70
N VAL A 125 -23.39 -12.58 -10.45
CA VAL A 125 -23.13 -11.86 -9.18
C VAL A 125 -24.46 -11.52 -8.49
N THR A 126 -24.61 -11.89 -7.21
CA THR A 126 -25.59 -11.26 -6.30
C THR A 126 -24.88 -10.86 -4.99
N GLU A 127 -25.42 -9.83 -4.32
CA GLU A 127 -24.80 -8.96 -3.28
C GLU A 127 -24.25 -9.62 -2.00
N LYS A 128 -24.17 -10.96 -1.92
CA LYS A 128 -23.78 -11.69 -0.70
C LYS A 128 -22.34 -12.24 -0.69
N THR A 129 -21.49 -11.92 -1.67
CA THR A 129 -20.12 -12.44 -1.73
C THR A 129 -19.10 -11.37 -2.13
N LEU A 130 -18.83 -10.44 -1.22
CA LEU A 130 -17.69 -9.51 -1.28
C LEU A 130 -16.47 -10.00 -0.46
N LYS A 131 -16.48 -11.23 0.05
CA LYS A 131 -15.40 -11.77 0.92
C LYS A 131 -14.58 -12.93 0.36
N ASP A 132 -14.95 -13.54 -0.76
CA ASP A 132 -14.29 -14.80 -1.21
C ASP A 132 -13.68 -14.77 -2.63
N LYS A 133 -13.57 -13.62 -3.30
CA LYS A 133 -13.14 -13.59 -4.72
C LYS A 133 -11.74 -13.06 -5.04
N GLY A 134 -10.94 -12.61 -4.07
CA GLY A 134 -9.56 -12.17 -4.36
C GLY A 134 -9.45 -10.99 -5.34
N GLU A 135 -10.57 -10.41 -5.77
CA GLU A 135 -10.63 -9.24 -6.63
C GLU A 135 -11.02 -8.03 -5.79
N PRO A 136 -10.30 -6.91 -5.94
CA PRO A 136 -10.59 -5.71 -5.16
C PRO A 136 -12.00 -5.19 -5.51
N PRO A 137 -12.71 -4.60 -4.54
CA PRO A 137 -14.14 -4.31 -4.66
C PRO A 137 -14.46 -3.42 -5.86
N ASP A 138 -15.64 -3.64 -6.44
CA ASP A 138 -16.13 -2.98 -7.64
C ASP A 138 -15.89 -1.46 -7.57
N GLY A 139 -14.99 -0.96 -8.42
CA GLY A 139 -14.38 0.37 -8.31
C GLY A 139 -12.85 0.38 -8.32
N PHE A 140 -12.20 -0.75 -8.01
CA PHE A 140 -10.78 -1.00 -8.24
C PHE A 140 -10.56 -1.58 -9.65
N ARG A 141 -10.79 -0.78 -10.69
CA ARG A 141 -10.41 -1.19 -12.05
C ARG A 141 -8.92 -0.95 -12.25
N PHE A 142 -8.17 -2.04 -12.40
CA PHE A 142 -7.02 -2.06 -13.30
C PHE A 142 -7.60 -1.74 -14.69
N LEU A 143 -7.36 -0.52 -15.19
CA LEU A 143 -7.53 -0.23 -16.62
C LEU A 143 -6.47 -1.00 -17.41
#